data_AF-A0A6L8DSN9-F1
#
_entry.id   AF-A0A6L8DSN9-F1
#
_cell.length_a   1.000
_cell.length_b   1.000
_cell.length_c   1.000
_cell.angle_alpha   90.00
_cell.angle_beta   90.00
_cell.angle_gamma   90.00
#
_symmetry.space_group_name_H-M   'P 1'
#
loop_
_entity.id
_entity.type
_entity.pdbx_description
1 polymer ?
#
loop_
_entity_poly.entity_id
_entity_poly.type
_entity_poly.pdbx_seq_one_letter_code
_entity_poly.pdbx_strand_id
1 'polypeptide(L)'
;MRDFGRDAGLPYLSDLLWDAFHAAAERTGLIPVWQDALQRTYEPSSDEWRSFVQALVDIKRMSDEMHLPSPIFSILNHGRYSSDYVERADYLERYLAWYHQAEQAAREAGFVAYNHEDEIPRLIGHEPMYLNVLDDHPAANLNRVYGEKLFRTIRRTVAGTHTVDG
;
A
#
# COMPACT_ATOMS: atom_id res chain seq x y z
N MET A 1 14.51 6.86 29.80
CA MET A 1 15.19 8.16 29.60
C MET A 1 14.09 9.16 29.32
N ARG A 2 13.89 10.18 30.17
CA ARG A 2 12.73 11.08 30.11
C ARG A 2 12.90 12.09 28.96
N ASP A 3 11.88 12.19 28.10
CA ASP A 3 11.76 13.15 26.99
C ASP A 3 11.72 14.59 27.51
N PHE A 4 12.89 15.23 27.60
CA PHE A 4 13.00 16.62 28.03
C PHE A 4 12.39 17.63 27.03
N GLY A 5 12.10 17.20 25.79
CA GLY A 5 11.56 18.04 24.73
C GLY A 5 10.03 18.17 24.71
N ARG A 6 9.29 17.16 25.21
CA ARG A 6 7.82 17.19 25.21
C ARG A 6 7.24 18.17 26.23
N ASP A 7 7.97 18.47 27.30
CA ASP A 7 7.52 19.37 28.37
C ASP A 7 7.70 20.87 28.03
N ALA A 8 8.39 21.20 26.94
CA ALA A 8 8.69 22.58 26.53
C ALA A 8 7.70 23.18 25.50
N GLY A 9 6.65 22.46 25.11
CA GLY A 9 5.56 22.99 24.28
C GLY A 9 5.93 23.29 22.82
N LEU A 10 6.99 22.67 22.28
CA LEU A 10 7.42 22.84 20.88
C LEU A 10 7.60 21.47 20.20
N PRO A 11 6.51 20.71 19.96
CA PRO A 11 6.58 19.39 19.31
C PRO A 11 7.31 19.42 17.96
N TYR A 12 7.22 20.55 17.25
CA TYR A 12 7.91 20.77 15.99
C TYR A 12 9.45 20.67 16.08
N LEU A 13 10.05 21.07 17.21
CA LEU A 13 11.51 21.04 17.37
C LEU A 13 12.02 19.63 17.69
N SER A 14 11.23 18.83 18.43
CA SER A 14 11.57 17.43 18.70
C SER A 14 11.47 16.58 17.44
N ASP A 15 10.45 16.81 16.62
CA ASP A 15 10.24 16.08 15.37
C ASP A 15 11.37 16.41 14.37
N LEU A 16 11.73 17.69 14.23
CA LEU A 16 12.82 18.12 13.36
C LEU A 16 14.19 17.52 13.78
N LEU A 17 14.46 17.43 15.09
CA LEU A 17 15.69 16.83 15.60
C LEU A 17 15.70 15.31 15.45
N TRP A 18 14.54 14.68 15.58
CA TRP A 18 14.38 13.24 15.37
C TRP A 18 14.57 12.87 13.90
N ASP A 19 13.96 13.63 12.98
CA ASP A 19 14.11 13.47 11.53
C ASP A 19 15.56 13.70 11.09
N ALA A 20 16.23 14.73 11.64
CA ALA A 20 17.63 15.01 11.35
C ALA A 20 18.56 13.89 11.86
N PHE A 21 18.27 13.33 13.04
CA PHE A 21 19.02 12.19 13.57
C PHE A 21 18.81 10.93 12.72
N HIS A 22 17.57 10.63 12.34
CA HIS A 22 17.25 9.50 11.46
C HIS A 22 17.91 9.64 10.10
N ALA A 23 17.79 10.81 9.45
CA ALA A 23 18.43 11.06 8.16
C ALA A 23 19.96 10.94 8.23
N ALA A 24 20.59 11.35 9.34
CA ALA A 24 22.02 11.18 9.57
C ALA A 24 22.41 9.71 9.86
N ALA A 25 21.60 8.98 10.62
CA ALA A 25 21.78 7.56 10.90
C ALA A 25 21.62 6.69 9.65
N GLU A 26 20.68 7.03 8.77
CA GLU A 26 20.51 6.38 7.45
C GLU A 26 21.69 6.68 6.53
N ARG A 27 22.14 7.95 6.44
CA ARG A 27 23.32 8.33 5.64
C ARG A 27 24.62 7.68 6.09
N THR A 28 24.74 7.37 7.38
CA THR A 28 25.92 6.72 7.95
C THR A 28 25.82 5.19 7.95
N GLY A 29 24.69 4.62 7.47
CA GLY A 29 24.45 3.18 7.44
C GLY A 29 24.23 2.56 8.82
N LEU A 30 24.02 3.39 9.85
CA LEU A 30 23.80 2.95 11.23
C LEU A 30 22.40 2.34 11.39
N ILE A 31 21.44 2.85 10.61
CA ILE A 31 20.09 2.31 10.46
C ILE A 31 19.88 2.08 8.96
N PRO A 32 19.45 0.88 8.52
CA PRO A 32 19.14 0.67 7.11
C PRO A 32 18.06 1.64 6.67
N VAL A 33 18.22 2.19 5.47
CA VAL A 33 17.19 2.97 4.80
C VAL A 33 15.91 2.15 4.84
N TRP A 34 14.81 2.72 5.34
CA TRP A 34 13.62 1.94 5.69
C TRP A 34 13.06 1.12 4.51
N GLN A 35 13.25 1.58 3.26
CA GLN A 35 12.90 0.83 2.05
C GLN A 35 13.74 -0.45 1.88
N ASP A 36 14.97 -0.51 2.36
CA ASP A 36 15.79 -1.73 2.37
C ASP A 36 15.36 -2.69 3.47
N ALA A 37 14.92 -2.16 4.63
CA ALA A 37 14.32 -2.98 5.68
C ALA A 37 13.00 -3.60 5.19
N LEU A 38 12.14 -2.83 4.51
CA LEU A 38 10.93 -3.35 3.87
C LEU A 38 11.25 -4.33 2.75
N GLN A 39 12.30 -4.12 1.94
CA GLN A 39 12.65 -5.08 0.90
C GLN A 39 12.84 -6.50 1.45
N ARG A 40 13.46 -6.63 2.64
CA ARG A 40 13.66 -7.94 3.29
C ARG A 40 12.34 -8.62 3.64
N THR A 41 11.30 -7.86 4.00
CA THR A 41 9.99 -8.44 4.32
C THR A 41 9.21 -8.90 3.08
N TYR A 42 9.61 -8.44 1.89
CA TYR A 42 9.05 -8.89 0.62
C TYR A 42 9.86 -10.04 -0.02
N GLU A 43 10.99 -10.46 0.56
CA GLU A 43 11.71 -11.64 0.10
C GLU A 43 10.86 -12.90 0.32
N PRO A 44 10.63 -13.75 -0.71
CA PRO A 44 9.78 -14.92 -0.57
C PRO A 44 10.20 -15.92 0.53
N SER A 45 11.49 -15.93 0.88
CA SER A 45 12.05 -16.75 1.96
C SER A 45 11.89 -16.16 3.37
N SER A 46 11.52 -14.88 3.49
CA SER A 46 11.34 -14.22 4.79
C SER A 46 10.19 -14.82 5.57
N ASP A 47 10.25 -14.71 6.90
CA ASP A 47 9.17 -15.16 7.77
C ASP A 47 7.95 -14.25 7.66
N GLU A 48 8.17 -12.95 7.44
CA GLU A 48 7.14 -11.94 7.24
C GLU A 48 6.33 -12.21 5.97
N TRP A 49 7.01 -12.49 4.84
CA TRP A 49 6.31 -12.80 3.59
C TRP A 49 5.51 -14.09 3.69
N ARG A 50 6.10 -15.16 4.26
CA ARG A 50 5.38 -16.43 4.46
C ARG A 50 4.17 -16.26 5.37
N SER A 51 4.31 -15.46 6.43
CA SER A 51 3.21 -15.12 7.33
C SER A 51 2.12 -14.32 6.62
N PHE A 52 2.49 -13.37 5.76
CA PHE A 52 1.55 -12.62 4.92
C PHE A 52 0.75 -13.54 3.98
N VAL A 53 1.43 -14.43 3.25
CA VAL A 53 0.78 -15.39 2.35
C VAL A 53 -0.15 -16.34 3.12
N GLN A 54 0.30 -16.85 4.28
CA GLN A 54 -0.52 -17.70 5.12
C GLN A 54 -1.78 -16.95 5.62
N ALA A 55 -1.66 -15.68 6.00
CA ALA A 55 -2.79 -14.87 6.41
C ALA A 55 -3.82 -14.70 5.27
N LEU A 56 -3.38 -14.53 4.03
CA LEU A 56 -4.28 -14.51 2.86
C LEU A 56 -5.06 -15.82 2.75
N VAL A 57 -4.37 -16.96 2.80
CA VAL A 57 -5.01 -18.29 2.75
C VAL A 57 -6.02 -18.47 3.88
N ASP A 58 -5.67 -18.08 5.09
CA ASP A 58 -6.55 -18.18 6.25
C ASP A 58 -7.80 -17.30 6.12
N ILE A 59 -7.64 -16.06 5.64
CA ILE A 59 -8.77 -15.14 5.36
C ILE A 59 -9.69 -15.73 4.29
N LYS A 60 -9.15 -16.28 3.20
CA LYS A 60 -9.95 -16.92 2.16
C LYS A 60 -10.75 -18.09 2.72
N ARG A 61 -10.09 -18.98 3.49
CA ARG A 61 -10.75 -20.12 4.13
C ARG A 61 -11.89 -19.68 5.03
N MET A 62 -11.67 -18.69 5.91
CA MET A 62 -12.72 -18.16 6.78
C MET A 62 -13.89 -17.58 5.98
N SER A 63 -13.60 -16.85 4.90
CA SER A 63 -14.63 -16.31 4.01
C SER A 63 -15.50 -17.42 3.40
N ASP A 64 -14.86 -18.51 2.95
CA ASP A 64 -15.55 -19.66 2.36
C ASP A 64 -16.41 -20.41 3.39
N GLU A 65 -15.88 -20.64 4.58
CA GLU A 65 -16.62 -21.27 5.69
C GLU A 65 -17.86 -20.45 6.09
N MET A 66 -17.75 -19.12 6.01
CA MET A 66 -18.85 -18.19 6.24
C MET A 66 -19.77 -18.00 5.04
N HIS A 67 -19.52 -18.68 3.91
CA HIS A 67 -20.26 -18.55 2.65
C HIS A 67 -20.33 -17.08 2.15
N LEU A 68 -19.26 -16.31 2.38
CA LEU A 68 -19.13 -14.95 1.92
C LEU A 68 -18.52 -14.92 0.50
N PRO A 69 -18.78 -13.87 -0.29
CA PRO A 69 -18.07 -13.67 -1.56
C PRO A 69 -16.56 -13.65 -1.36
N SER A 70 -15.79 -14.03 -2.39
CA SER A 70 -14.33 -13.98 -2.34
C SER A 70 -13.84 -12.61 -1.86
N PRO A 71 -12.92 -12.56 -0.87
CA PRO A 71 -12.38 -11.31 -0.38
C PRO A 71 -11.71 -10.51 -1.49
N ILE A 72 -11.75 -9.18 -1.37
CA ILE A 72 -11.13 -8.26 -2.31
C ILE A 72 -9.80 -7.80 -1.72
N PHE A 73 -8.72 -7.92 -2.49
CA PHE A 73 -7.41 -7.36 -2.14
C PHE A 73 -7.15 -6.13 -3.00
N SER A 74 -7.20 -4.94 -2.39
CA SER A 74 -7.02 -3.67 -3.07
C SER A 74 -5.68 -3.06 -2.70
N ILE A 75 -4.84 -2.77 -3.68
CA ILE A 75 -3.56 -2.11 -3.44
C ILE A 75 -3.75 -0.60 -3.41
N LEU A 76 -3.27 0.03 -2.34
CA LEU A 76 -3.21 1.48 -2.20
C LEU A 76 -1.81 1.95 -2.61
N ASN A 77 -1.68 2.33 -3.88
CA ASN A 77 -0.37 2.62 -4.44
C ASN A 77 0.26 3.91 -3.87
N HIS A 78 1.58 3.91 -3.71
CA HIS A 78 2.38 5.06 -3.28
C HIS A 78 2.73 5.99 -4.45
N GLY A 79 2.94 7.29 -4.21
CA GLY A 79 3.45 8.22 -5.23
C GLY A 79 3.01 9.66 -4.98
N ARG A 80 3.91 10.63 -5.19
CA ARG A 80 3.63 12.05 -4.85
C ARG A 80 2.70 12.69 -5.87
N TYR A 81 2.92 12.40 -7.14
CA TYR A 81 2.15 12.89 -8.27
C TYR A 81 1.81 11.73 -9.20
N SER A 82 0.71 11.86 -9.93
CA SER A 82 0.36 10.89 -10.96
C SER A 82 1.35 10.85 -12.12
N SER A 83 2.14 11.91 -12.33
CA SER A 83 3.26 11.91 -13.30
C SER A 83 4.35 10.91 -12.94
N ASP A 84 4.51 10.57 -11.65
CA ASP A 84 5.53 9.61 -11.21
C ASP A 84 5.32 8.22 -11.83
N TYR A 85 4.07 7.89 -12.18
CA TYR A 85 3.66 6.65 -12.86
C TYR A 85 3.93 6.68 -14.37
N VAL A 86 3.85 7.86 -14.97
CA VAL A 86 4.11 8.07 -16.41
C VAL A 86 5.62 8.09 -16.65
N GLU A 87 6.35 8.82 -15.81
CA GLU A 87 7.79 9.00 -15.90
C GLU A 87 8.58 7.84 -15.29
N ARG A 88 7.88 6.89 -14.62
CA ARG A 88 8.49 5.72 -13.96
C ARG A 88 9.59 6.15 -13.00
N ALA A 89 9.24 7.03 -12.05
CA ALA A 89 10.20 7.56 -11.09
C ALA A 89 10.93 6.41 -10.37
N ASP A 90 12.26 6.47 -10.28
CA ASP A 90 13.10 5.36 -9.75
C ASP A 90 12.65 4.87 -8.36
N TYR A 91 12.18 5.79 -7.52
CA TYR A 91 11.72 5.45 -6.18
C TYR A 91 10.42 4.62 -6.20
N LEU A 92 9.58 4.78 -7.23
CA LEU A 92 8.28 4.14 -7.38
C LEU A 92 8.42 2.69 -7.86
N GLU A 93 9.41 2.39 -8.71
CA GLU A 93 9.64 1.07 -9.28
C GLU A 93 9.72 -0.03 -8.22
N ARG A 94 10.38 0.25 -7.08
CA ARG A 94 10.47 -0.71 -5.97
C ARG A 94 9.09 -1.00 -5.36
N TYR A 95 8.25 0.03 -5.17
CA TYR A 95 6.89 -0.17 -4.68
C TYR A 95 6.03 -0.94 -5.69
N LEU A 96 6.14 -0.63 -6.98
CA LEU A 96 5.38 -1.34 -8.02
C LEU A 96 5.72 -2.83 -8.02
N ALA A 97 6.99 -3.19 -7.89
CA ALA A 97 7.41 -4.59 -7.76
C ALA A 97 6.76 -5.27 -6.54
N TRP A 98 6.78 -4.62 -5.37
CA TRP A 98 6.12 -5.12 -4.16
C TRP A 98 4.60 -5.27 -4.33
N TYR A 99 3.97 -4.30 -4.99
CA TYR A 99 2.55 -4.33 -5.30
C TYR A 99 2.18 -5.48 -6.20
N HIS A 100 2.90 -5.69 -7.30
CA HIS A 100 2.66 -6.81 -8.20
C HIS A 100 2.83 -8.15 -7.49
N GLN A 101 3.85 -8.28 -6.63
CA GLN A 101 4.08 -9.50 -5.86
C GLN A 101 2.94 -9.77 -4.87
N ALA A 102 2.48 -8.76 -4.13
CA ALA A 102 1.36 -8.88 -3.20
C ALA A 102 0.03 -9.16 -3.93
N GLU A 103 -0.20 -8.50 -5.07
CA GLU A 103 -1.36 -8.74 -5.94
C GLU A 103 -1.42 -10.19 -6.40
N GLN A 104 -0.28 -10.70 -6.89
CA GLN A 104 -0.16 -12.06 -7.38
C GLN A 104 -0.40 -13.09 -6.26
N ALA A 105 0.21 -12.90 -5.09
CA ALA A 105 -0.01 -13.76 -3.93
C ALA A 105 -1.49 -13.78 -3.50
N ALA A 106 -2.16 -12.63 -3.51
CA ALA A 106 -3.59 -12.55 -3.20
C ALA A 106 -4.45 -13.29 -4.24
N ARG A 107 -4.14 -13.18 -5.55
CA ARG A 107 -4.83 -13.95 -6.59
C ARG A 107 -4.64 -15.44 -6.41
N GLU A 108 -3.42 -15.88 -6.12
CA GLU A 108 -3.10 -17.29 -5.86
C GLU A 108 -3.83 -17.83 -4.63
N ALA A 109 -4.03 -17.00 -3.61
CA ALA A 109 -4.86 -17.31 -2.45
C ALA A 109 -6.39 -17.25 -2.73
N GLY A 110 -6.82 -16.93 -3.95
CA GLY A 110 -8.23 -16.92 -4.35
C GLY A 110 -8.98 -15.61 -4.09
N PHE A 111 -8.28 -14.49 -3.87
CA PHE A 111 -8.87 -13.16 -3.75
C PHE A 111 -9.20 -12.58 -5.13
N VAL A 112 -10.17 -11.67 -5.16
CA VAL A 112 -10.28 -10.72 -6.26
C VAL A 112 -9.29 -9.58 -6.01
N ALA A 113 -8.10 -9.66 -6.63
CA ALA A 113 -7.03 -8.69 -6.43
C ALA A 113 -6.86 -7.72 -7.60
N TYR A 114 -6.67 -6.44 -7.30
CA TYR A 114 -6.37 -5.40 -8.29
C TYR A 114 -5.44 -4.31 -7.73
N ASN A 115 -4.68 -3.67 -8.63
CA ASN A 115 -3.89 -2.46 -8.37
C ASN A 115 -4.56 -1.19 -8.93
N HIS A 116 -3.94 -0.02 -8.83
CA HIS A 116 -4.42 1.23 -9.47
C HIS A 116 -3.39 1.87 -10.42
N GLU A 117 -2.37 1.11 -10.84
CA GLU A 117 -1.25 1.63 -11.63
C GLU A 117 -1.70 2.25 -12.96
N ASP A 118 -2.73 1.68 -13.59
CA ASP A 118 -3.27 2.20 -14.85
C ASP A 118 -4.25 3.37 -14.64
N GLU A 119 -5.04 3.34 -13.56
CA GLU A 119 -6.04 4.36 -13.30
C GLU A 119 -5.46 5.68 -12.81
N ILE A 120 -4.41 5.64 -11.98
CA ILE A 120 -3.78 6.82 -11.40
C ILE A 120 -3.33 7.83 -12.47
N PRO A 121 -2.44 7.49 -13.42
CA PRO A 121 -1.99 8.44 -14.43
C PRO A 121 -3.13 8.91 -15.35
N ARG A 122 -4.13 8.05 -15.59
CA ARG A 122 -5.25 8.34 -16.49
C ARG A 122 -6.31 9.26 -15.87
N LEU A 123 -6.58 9.12 -14.58
CA LEU A 123 -7.72 9.77 -13.91
C LEU A 123 -7.33 10.95 -13.02
N ILE A 124 -6.10 10.98 -12.52
CA ILE A 124 -5.62 12.07 -11.64
C ILE A 124 -4.90 13.16 -12.45
N GLY A 125 -4.29 12.82 -13.59
CA GLY A 125 -3.65 13.78 -14.49
C GLY A 125 -2.30 14.29 -13.97
N HIS A 126 -2.22 15.56 -13.57
CA HIS A 126 -1.02 16.18 -12.98
C HIS A 126 -1.26 16.67 -11.54
N GLU A 127 -2.37 16.28 -10.93
CA GLU A 127 -2.70 16.69 -9.56
C GLU A 127 -1.87 15.92 -8.53
N PRO A 128 -1.62 16.52 -7.34
CA PRO A 128 -1.03 15.79 -6.22
C PRO A 128 -1.90 14.59 -5.81
N MET A 129 -1.25 13.50 -5.42
CA MET A 129 -1.89 12.29 -4.93
C MET A 129 -2.16 12.32 -3.42
N TYR A 130 -1.50 13.20 -2.67
CA TYR A 130 -1.61 13.32 -1.21
C TYR A 130 -1.97 14.74 -0.78
N LEU A 131 -2.72 14.88 0.32
CA LEU A 131 -3.14 16.19 0.85
C LEU A 131 -1.95 17.02 1.35
N ASN A 132 -0.98 16.36 1.97
CA ASN A 132 0.28 16.94 2.38
C ASN A 132 1.36 15.84 2.34
N VAL A 133 2.63 16.23 2.17
CA VAL A 133 3.76 15.31 1.99
C VAL A 133 4.18 14.66 3.33
N LEU A 134 3.64 15.12 4.47
CA LEU A 134 4.07 14.67 5.80
C LEU A 134 3.20 13.56 6.38
N ASP A 135 1.95 13.45 5.92
CA ASP A 135 0.93 12.55 6.46
C ASP A 135 0.66 11.37 5.54
N ASP A 136 1.16 11.38 4.29
CA ASP A 136 0.96 10.34 3.25
C ASP A 136 -0.50 9.90 3.04
N HIS A 137 -1.47 10.72 3.48
CA HIS A 137 -2.89 10.43 3.35
C HIS A 137 -3.41 10.82 1.97
N PRO A 138 -4.13 9.90 1.29
CA PRO A 138 -4.57 10.11 -0.08
C PRO A 138 -5.44 11.36 -0.21
N ALA A 139 -5.19 12.15 -1.23
CA ALA A 139 -6.02 13.29 -1.60
C ALA A 139 -7.41 12.82 -2.09
N ALA A 140 -8.36 13.75 -2.14
CA ALA A 140 -9.74 13.44 -2.50
C ALA A 140 -9.87 12.84 -3.91
N ASN A 141 -9.01 13.25 -4.85
CA ASN A 141 -8.93 12.70 -6.19
C ASN A 141 -8.46 11.23 -6.20
N LEU A 142 -7.43 10.88 -5.43
CA LEU A 142 -6.94 9.51 -5.31
C LEU A 142 -7.97 8.61 -4.61
N ASN A 143 -8.62 9.09 -3.55
CA ASN A 143 -9.73 8.38 -2.91
C ASN A 143 -10.90 8.12 -3.88
N ARG A 144 -11.17 9.04 -4.81
CA ARG A 144 -12.18 8.83 -5.86
C ARG A 144 -11.79 7.68 -6.78
N VAL A 145 -10.52 7.62 -7.21
CA VAL A 145 -10.00 6.52 -8.03
C VAL A 145 -10.16 5.17 -7.31
N TYR A 146 -9.76 5.11 -6.04
CA TYR A 146 -9.92 3.90 -5.21
C TYR A 146 -11.38 3.49 -5.06
N GLY A 147 -12.25 4.44 -4.68
CA GLY A 147 -13.67 4.17 -4.47
C GLY A 147 -14.38 3.70 -5.74
N GLU A 148 -14.09 4.31 -6.89
CA GLU A 148 -14.68 3.90 -8.17
C GLU A 148 -14.27 2.48 -8.58
N LYS A 149 -12.98 2.12 -8.44
CA LYS A 149 -12.52 0.78 -8.80
C LYS A 149 -13.09 -0.27 -7.87
N LEU A 150 -13.09 0.01 -6.56
CA LEU A 150 -13.71 -0.87 -5.55
C LEU A 150 -15.20 -1.10 -5.84
N PHE A 151 -15.96 -0.03 -6.09
CA PHE A 151 -17.39 -0.13 -6.40
C PHE A 151 -17.64 -1.00 -7.64
N ARG A 152 -16.87 -0.80 -8.71
CA ARG A 152 -16.97 -1.61 -9.93
C ARG A 152 -16.63 -3.08 -9.67
N THR A 153 -15.60 -3.35 -8.87
CA THR A 153 -15.21 -4.72 -8.49
C THR A 153 -16.32 -5.40 -7.69
N ILE A 154 -16.85 -4.75 -6.65
CA ILE A 154 -17.96 -5.30 -5.86
C ILE A 154 -19.17 -5.62 -6.75
N ARG A 155 -19.56 -4.69 -7.64
CA ARG A 155 -20.68 -4.92 -8.56
C ARG A 155 -20.48 -6.14 -9.46
N ARG A 156 -19.26 -6.35 -9.96
CA ARG A 156 -18.93 -7.52 -10.81
C ARG A 156 -18.95 -8.82 -10.01
N THR A 157 -18.38 -8.82 -8.80
CA THR A 157 -18.35 -10.00 -7.94
C THR A 157 -19.77 -10.44 -7.56
N VAL A 158 -20.63 -9.50 -7.17
CA VAL A 158 -22.03 -9.80 -6.82
C VAL A 158 -22.85 -10.23 -8.04
N ALA A 159 -22.63 -9.62 -9.21
CA ALA A 159 -23.34 -10.03 -10.42
C ALA A 159 -22.94 -11.43 -10.92
N GLY A 160 -21.67 -11.81 -10.77
CA GLY A 160 -21.14 -13.10 -11.22
C GLY A 160 -21.59 -14.30 -10.37
N THR A 161 -21.96 -14.08 -9.11
CA THR A 161 -22.49 -15.14 -8.22
C THR A 161 -23.93 -15.55 -8.53
N HIS A 162 -24.64 -14.83 -9.41
CA HIS A 162 -26.03 -15.13 -9.79
C HIS A 162 -26.18 -15.87 -11.13
N THR A 163 -25.08 -16.18 -11.82
CA THR A 163 -25.11 -16.84 -13.15
C THR A 163 -24.72 -18.32 -13.14
N VAL A 164 -24.55 -18.93 -11.97
CA VAL A 164 -24.28 -20.38 -11.83
C VAL A 164 -25.52 -21.07 -11.28
N ASP A 165 -26.55 -21.17 -12.13
CA ASP A 165 -27.67 -22.12 -12.00
C ASP A 165 -28.46 -22.08 -13.32
N GLY A 166 -28.08 -22.94 -14.26
CA GLY A 166 -28.72 -23.13 -15.56
C GLY A 166 -28.29 -24.43 -16.19
#